data_AF-A0A6N7GI17-F1
#
_entry.id   AF-A0A6N7GI17-F1
#
_cell.length_a   1.000
_cell.length_b   1.000
_cell.length_c   1.000
_cell.angle_alpha   90.00
_cell.angle_beta   90.00
_cell.angle_gamma   90.00
#
_symmetry.space_group_name_H-M   'P 1'
#
loop_
_entity.id
_entity.type
_entity.pdbx_description
1 polymer ?
#
loop_
_entity_poly.entity_id
_entity_poly.type
_entity_poly.pdbx_seq_one_letter_code
_entity_poly.pdbx_strand_id
1 'polypeptide(L)'
;MTMVTTIKLPGDLRDELARVARDDFGDSTLAQTVRALLEEHTKRRILEAYEQLRARPDDWASYVGELREWAELGAETVRRSGE
;
A
#
# COMPACT_ATOMS: atom_id res chain seq x y z
N MET A 1 -19.86 -15.13 -4.65
CA MET A 1 -19.35 -16.12 -3.69
C MET A 1 -17.84 -16.04 -3.72
N THR A 2 -17.20 -15.61 -2.64
CA THR A 2 -15.73 -15.49 -2.58
C THR A 2 -15.11 -16.88 -2.49
N MET A 3 -14.19 -17.22 -3.39
CA MET A 3 -13.47 -18.51 -3.34
C MET A 3 -12.51 -18.51 -2.15
N VAL A 4 -12.52 -19.59 -1.37
CA VAL A 4 -11.57 -19.82 -0.27
C VAL A 4 -10.63 -20.95 -0.65
N THR A 5 -9.34 -20.72 -0.46
CA THR A 5 -8.28 -21.69 -0.72
C THR A 5 -7.48 -21.94 0.57
N THR A 6 -6.92 -23.14 0.71
CA THR A 6 -6.11 -23.51 1.89
C THR A 6 -4.63 -23.48 1.54
N ILE A 7 -3.80 -22.95 2.45
CA ILE A 7 -2.34 -22.99 2.38
C ILE A 7 -1.84 -23.79 3.58
N LYS A 8 -0.88 -24.70 3.36
CA LYS A 8 -0.20 -25.43 4.44
C LYS A 8 0.95 -24.58 4.97
N LEU A 9 1.00 -24.41 6.29
CA LEU A 9 2.05 -23.67 6.98
C LEU A 9 2.70 -24.55 8.05
N PRO A 10 4.00 -24.38 8.32
CA PRO A 10 4.60 -24.85 9.57
C PRO A 10 3.81 -24.37 10.79
N GLY A 11 3.72 -25.19 11.82
CA GLY A 11 2.87 -24.92 13.00
C GLY A 11 3.32 -23.67 13.77
N ASP A 12 4.63 -23.51 13.92
CA ASP A 12 5.29 -22.35 14.49
C ASP A 12 4.99 -21.05 13.73
N LEU A 13 5.06 -21.09 12.39
CA LEU A 13 4.72 -19.93 11.56
C LEU A 13 3.24 -19.54 11.68
N ARG A 14 2.33 -20.52 11.72
CA ARG A 14 0.90 -20.25 11.96
C ARG A 14 0.69 -19.61 13.34
N ASP A 15 1.40 -20.08 14.36
CA ASP A 15 1.27 -19.55 15.72
C ASP A 15 1.83 -18.13 15.83
N GLU A 16 2.92 -17.84 15.13
CA GLU A 16 3.45 -16.49 14.99
C GLU A 16 2.46 -15.56 14.29
N LEU A 17 1.88 -16.00 13.17
CA LEU A 17 0.85 -15.25 12.46
C LEU A 17 -0.38 -14.99 13.34
N ALA A 18 -0.75 -15.94 14.21
CA ALA A 18 -1.84 -15.76 15.17
C ALA A 18 -1.51 -14.74 16.27
N ARG A 19 -0.24 -14.65 16.69
CA ARG A 19 0.21 -13.59 17.60
C ARG A 19 0.14 -12.22 16.92
N VAL A 20 0.67 -12.09 15.71
CA VAL A 20 0.58 -10.85 14.90
C VAL A 20 -0.87 -10.41 14.72
N ALA A 21 -1.76 -11.35 14.40
CA ALA A 21 -3.18 -11.07 14.23
C ALA A 21 -3.83 -10.46 15.49
N ARG A 22 -3.43 -10.94 16.66
CA ARG A 22 -3.89 -10.42 17.97
C ARG A 22 -3.27 -9.08 18.29
N ASP A 23 -1.95 -9.00 18.24
CA ASP A 23 -1.18 -7.89 18.79
C ASP A 23 -1.25 -6.65 17.89
N ASP A 24 -1.19 -6.84 16.57
CA ASP A 24 -1.09 -5.74 15.60
C ASP A 24 -2.42 -5.46 14.88
N PHE A 25 -3.31 -6.45 14.80
CA PHE A 25 -4.55 -6.38 14.02
C PHE A 25 -5.84 -6.60 14.85
N GLY A 26 -5.76 -6.54 16.18
CA GLY A 26 -6.92 -6.51 17.07
C GLY A 26 -7.80 -7.77 16.98
N ASP A 27 -7.19 -8.94 17.15
CA ASP A 27 -7.84 -10.26 17.06
C ASP A 27 -8.51 -10.55 15.71
N SER A 28 -7.96 -9.98 14.63
CA SER A 28 -8.39 -10.29 13.26
C SER A 28 -8.20 -11.79 12.93
N THR A 29 -8.97 -12.30 11.98
CA THR A 29 -8.74 -13.66 11.48
C THR A 29 -7.37 -13.76 10.77
N LEU A 30 -6.78 -14.96 10.71
CA LEU A 30 -5.53 -15.17 9.97
C LEU A 30 -5.65 -14.76 8.50
N ALA A 31 -6.82 -14.97 7.87
CA ALA A 31 -7.05 -14.57 6.48
C ALA A 31 -7.04 -13.04 6.30
N GLN A 32 -7.65 -12.30 7.24
CA GLN A 32 -7.62 -10.84 7.24
C GLN A 32 -6.20 -10.33 7.50
N THR A 33 -5.50 -10.96 8.44
CA THR A 33 -4.10 -10.63 8.78
C THR A 33 -3.18 -10.82 7.58
N VAL A 34 -3.27 -11.96 6.87
CA VAL A 34 -2.51 -12.20 5.63
C VAL A 34 -2.82 -11.15 4.57
N ARG A 35 -4.09 -10.79 4.39
CA ARG A 35 -4.47 -9.72 3.45
C ARG A 35 -3.83 -8.39 3.84
N ALA A 36 -3.93 -7.99 5.10
CA ALA A 36 -3.34 -6.74 5.59
C ALA A 36 -1.81 -6.72 5.43
N LEU A 37 -1.14 -7.84 5.74
CA LEU A 37 0.30 -7.98 5.55
C LEU A 37 0.72 -7.89 4.07
N LEU A 38 -0.08 -8.43 3.15
CA LEU A 38 0.16 -8.29 1.70
C LEU A 38 -0.03 -6.85 1.22
N GLU A 39 -1.05 -6.16 1.73
CA GLU A 39 -1.27 -4.74 1.45
C GLU A 39 -0.10 -3.89 1.99
N GLU A 40 0.37 -4.18 3.20
CA GLU A 40 1.50 -3.49 3.80
C GLU A 40 2.81 -3.76 3.04
N HIS A 41 3.07 -5.01 2.67
CA HIS A 41 4.21 -5.35 1.82
C HIS A 41 4.19 -4.57 0.50
N THR A 42 3.02 -4.45 -0.11
CA THR A 42 2.84 -3.68 -1.36
C THR A 42 3.12 -2.20 -1.13
N LYS A 43 2.60 -1.60 -0.05
CA LYS A 43 2.86 -0.20 0.32
C LYS A 43 4.35 0.03 0.55
N ARG A 44 5.03 -0.85 1.29
CA ARG A 44 6.48 -0.75 1.55
C ARG A 44 7.29 -0.77 0.25
N ARG A 45 6.96 -1.65 -0.69
CA ARG A 45 7.63 -1.69 -2.01
C ARG A 45 7.44 -0.40 -2.82
N ILE A 46 6.25 0.21 -2.74
CA ILE A 46 5.99 1.50 -3.38
C ILE A 46 6.87 2.58 -2.75
N LEU A 47 6.92 2.64 -1.41
CA LEU A 47 7.75 3.60 -0.68
C LEU A 47 9.24 3.41 -0.99
N GLU A 48 9.73 2.17 -1.07
CA GLU A 48 11.10 1.88 -1.49
C GLU A 48 11.40 2.38 -2.90
N ALA A 49 10.45 2.23 -3.84
CA ALA A 49 10.61 2.77 -5.19
C ALA A 49 10.67 4.31 -5.18
N TYR A 50 9.87 4.96 -4.33
CA TYR A 50 9.95 6.41 -4.13
C TYR A 50 11.30 6.86 -3.58
N GLU A 51 11.84 6.15 -2.58
CA GLU A 51 13.16 6.46 -2.04
C GLU A 51 14.27 6.28 -3.08
N GLN A 52 14.18 5.23 -3.91
CA GLN A 52 15.10 5.05 -5.04
C GLN A 52 14.99 6.15 -6.09
N LEU A 53 13.77 6.64 -6.38
CA LEU A 53 13.54 7.76 -7.28
C LEU A 53 14.09 9.07 -6.70
N ARG A 54 13.85 9.34 -5.41
CA ARG A 54 14.38 10.52 -4.70
C ARG A 54 15.90 10.59 -4.72
N ALA A 55 16.58 9.45 -4.72
CA ALA A 55 18.03 9.38 -4.85
C ALA A 55 18.57 9.84 -6.22
N ARG A 56 17.69 10.09 -7.20
CA ARG A 56 18.01 10.59 -8.56
C ARG A 56 17.42 12.00 -8.73
N PRO A 57 18.20 13.07 -8.50
CA PRO A 57 17.66 14.43 -8.41
C PRO A 57 16.90 14.91 -9.66
N ASP A 58 17.41 14.59 -10.86
CA ASP A 58 16.77 15.01 -12.12
C ASP A 58 15.44 14.27 -12.34
N ASP A 59 15.42 12.95 -12.15
CA ASP A 59 14.21 12.13 -12.24
C ASP A 59 13.16 12.56 -11.20
N TRP A 60 13.60 12.86 -9.98
CA TRP A 60 12.72 13.36 -8.91
C TRP A 60 12.15 14.74 -9.24
N ALA A 61 12.96 15.65 -9.78
CA ALA A 61 12.50 16.97 -10.19
C ALA A 61 11.46 16.89 -11.31
N SER A 62 11.68 16.00 -12.30
CA SER A 62 10.68 15.72 -13.36
C SER A 62 9.37 15.20 -12.77
N TYR A 63 9.45 14.19 -11.90
CA TYR A 63 8.27 13.61 -11.24
C TYR A 63 7.47 14.64 -10.42
N VAL A 64 8.15 15.47 -9.63
CA VAL A 64 7.49 16.53 -8.86
C VAL A 64 6.90 17.62 -9.77
N GLY A 65 7.58 17.93 -10.88
CA GLY A 65 7.07 18.85 -11.90
C GLY A 65 5.75 18.35 -12.50
N GLU A 66 5.70 17.10 -12.93
CA GLU A 66 4.47 16.48 -13.43
C GLU A 66 3.36 16.54 -12.38
N LEU A 67 3.61 16.14 -11.13
CA LEU A 67 2.59 16.18 -10.06
C LEU A 67 1.97 17.57 -9.87
N ARG A 68 2.77 18.64 -10.03
CA ARG A 68 2.27 20.02 -9.92
C ARG A 68 1.33 20.35 -11.09
N GLU A 69 1.70 19.97 -12.31
CA GLU A 69 0.86 20.16 -13.49
C GLU A 69 -0.50 19.45 -13.33
N TRP A 70 -0.50 18.20 -12.86
CA TRP A 70 -1.74 17.46 -12.59
C TRP A 70 -2.61 18.13 -11.51
N ALA A 71 -1.99 18.68 -10.46
CA ALA A 71 -2.73 19.39 -9.41
C ALA A 71 -3.38 20.67 -9.93
N GLU A 72 -2.68 21.42 -10.79
CA GLU A 72 -3.20 22.62 -11.44
C GLU A 72 -4.38 22.30 -12.37
N LEU A 73 -4.26 21.25 -13.19
CA LEU A 73 -5.33 20.77 -14.07
C LEU A 73 -6.56 20.27 -13.27
N GLY A 74 -6.34 19.61 -12.14
CA GLY A 74 -7.41 19.19 -11.24
C GLY A 74 -8.15 20.38 -10.63
N ALA A 75 -7.40 21.39 -10.17
CA ALA A 75 -7.97 22.61 -9.60
C ALA A 75 -8.78 23.43 -10.64
N GLU A 76 -8.31 23.48 -11.89
CA GLU A 76 -9.05 24.09 -13.01
C GLU A 76 -10.38 23.37 -13.27
N THR A 77 -10.34 22.03 -13.30
CA THR A 77 -11.53 21.21 -13.53
C THR A 77 -12.59 21.43 -12.46
N VAL A 78 -12.19 21.45 -11.18
CA VAL A 78 -13.10 21.73 -10.05
C VAL A 78 -13.72 23.12 -10.16
N ARG A 79 -12.94 24.14 -10.56
CA ARG A 79 -13.44 25.51 -10.74
C ARG A 79 -14.51 25.59 -11.83
N ARG A 80 -14.28 24.93 -12.97
CA ARG A 80 -15.20 24.91 -14.12
C ARG A 80 -16.49 24.13 -13.88
N SER A 81 -16.48 23.14 -13.00
CA SER A 81 -17.67 22.35 -12.64
C SER A 81 -18.52 22.95 -11.52
N GLY A 82 -18.05 24.02 -10.87
CA GLY A 82 -18.76 24.75 -9.81
C GLY A 82 -19.54 25.98 -10.27
N GLU A 83 -19.48 26.32 -11.56
CA GLU A 83 -20.32 27.32 -12.25
C GLU A 83 -21.48 26.65 -12.99
#